data_AF-A0A351VM30-F1
#
_entry.id   AF-A0A351VM30-F1
#
_cell.length_a   1.000
_cell.length_b   1.000
_cell.length_c   1.000
_cell.angle_alpha   90.00
_cell.angle_beta   90.00
_cell.angle_gamma   90.00
#
_symmetry.space_group_name_H-M   'P 1'
#
loop_
_entity.id
_entity.type
_entity.pdbx_description
1 polymer ?
#
loop_
_entity_poly.entity_id
_entity_poly.type
_entity_poly.pdbx_seq_one_letter_code
_entity_poly.pdbx_strand_id
1 'polypeptide(L)'
;MKDGFIKSTPHFFRLINRSMLLLALVLLALAALLPAPLQEAADPSRTPNPVKSAWFLLWIQELVSWSRFMIYPLILLGLVFLLLPWLPGSLHLHRASWFPREQRFVNLLTVATFLVILIMTTVAFWFRGSNWSFTLS
;
A
#
# COMPACT_ATOMS: atom_id res chain seq x y z
N MET A 1 31.82 25.86 4.59
CA MET A 1 30.69 24.92 4.37
C MET A 1 31.31 23.56 4.08
N LYS A 2 31.26 22.59 5.00
CA LYS A 2 32.14 21.40 4.93
C LYS A 2 31.52 20.12 4.33
N ASP A 3 30.22 20.06 4.05
CA ASP A 3 29.58 18.78 3.68
C ASP A 3 28.52 18.85 2.55
N GLY A 4 28.48 19.93 1.76
CA GLY A 4 27.56 20.03 0.60
C GLY A 4 26.05 20.11 0.92
N PHE A 5 25.65 20.23 2.19
CA PHE A 5 24.25 20.39 2.58
C PHE A 5 23.72 21.81 2.32
N ILE A 6 22.51 21.89 1.77
CA ILE A 6 21.77 23.14 1.52
C ILE A 6 20.72 23.30 2.63
N LYS A 7 20.48 24.53 3.10
CA LYS A 7 19.42 24.80 4.09
C LYS A 7 18.05 24.35 3.55
N SER A 8 17.30 23.60 4.37
CA SER A 8 15.95 23.11 4.04
C SER A 8 15.01 24.27 3.71
N THR A 9 15.14 25.39 4.43
CA THR A 9 14.46 26.65 4.11
C THR A 9 15.39 27.54 3.27
N PRO A 10 14.93 28.09 2.13
CA PRO A 10 13.58 27.97 1.56
C PRO A 10 13.43 26.86 0.50
N HIS A 11 14.51 26.20 0.09
CA HIS A 11 14.52 25.37 -1.12
C HIS A 11 13.63 24.12 -1.02
N PHE A 12 13.79 23.33 0.05
CA PHE A 12 13.06 22.09 0.25
C PHE A 12 11.59 22.34 0.62
N PHE A 13 11.33 23.28 1.54
CA PHE A 13 9.96 23.61 1.94
C PHE A 13 9.12 24.21 0.81
N ARG A 14 9.71 25.04 -0.07
CA ARG A 14 8.99 25.55 -1.24
C ARG A 14 8.60 24.43 -2.20
N LEU A 15 9.48 23.45 -2.41
CA LEU A 15 9.17 22.29 -3.24
C LEU A 15 8.05 21.45 -2.63
N ILE A 16 8.15 21.12 -1.33
CA ILE A 16 7.10 20.36 -0.62
C ILE A 16 5.76 21.08 -0.69
N ASN A 17 5.71 22.38 -0.37
CA ASN A 17 4.45 23.12 -0.34
C ASN A 17 3.80 23.18 -1.73
N ARG A 18 4.59 23.35 -2.79
CA ARG A 18 4.09 23.30 -4.17
C ARG A 18 3.55 21.93 -4.52
N SER A 19 4.28 20.86 -4.22
CA SER A 19 3.83 19.49 -4.46
C SER A 19 2.57 19.14 -3.67
N MET A 20 2.49 19.58 -2.41
CA MET A 20 1.31 19.40 -1.56
C MET A 20 0.10 20.14 -2.13
N LEU A 21 0.27 21.40 -2.54
CA LEU A 21 -0.81 22.19 -3.14
C LEU A 21 -1.29 21.58 -4.46
N LEU A 22 -0.36 21.13 -5.32
CA LEU A 22 -0.72 20.44 -6.56
C LEU A 22 -1.48 19.13 -6.28
N LEU A 23 -1.01 18.31 -5.35
CA LEU A 23 -1.70 17.08 -4.96
C LEU A 23 -3.10 17.36 -4.41
N ALA A 24 -3.23 18.35 -3.52
CA ALA A 24 -4.52 18.75 -2.98
C ALA A 24 -5.49 19.23 -4.07
N LEU A 25 -5.01 20.06 -5.02
CA LEU A 25 -5.83 20.51 -6.15
C LEU A 25 -6.27 19.34 -7.03
N VAL A 26 -5.38 18.39 -7.32
CA VAL A 26 -5.74 17.17 -8.08
C VAL A 26 -6.79 16.36 -7.35
N LEU A 27 -6.64 16.14 -6.04
CA LEU A 27 -7.63 15.40 -5.25
C LEU A 27 -8.99 16.11 -5.20
N LEU A 28 -9.02 17.44 -5.05
CA LEU A 28 -10.25 18.22 -5.08
C LEU A 28 -10.92 18.19 -6.45
N ALA A 29 -10.13 18.29 -7.53
CA ALA A 29 -10.64 18.18 -8.89
C ALA A 29 -11.23 16.79 -9.14
N LEU A 30 -10.54 15.71 -8.72
CA LEU A 30 -11.06 14.35 -8.82
C LEU A 30 -12.35 14.17 -8.00
N ALA A 31 -12.42 14.70 -6.79
CA ALA A 31 -13.63 14.62 -5.95
C ALA A 31 -14.82 15.40 -6.54
N ALA A 32 -14.57 16.50 -7.25
CA ALA A 32 -15.61 17.29 -7.90
C ALA A 32 -16.08 16.67 -9.23
N LEU A 33 -15.20 15.98 -9.96
CA LEU A 33 -15.48 15.45 -11.30
C LEU A 33 -15.89 13.98 -11.30
N LEU A 34 -15.42 13.19 -10.33
CA LEU A 34 -15.72 11.76 -10.24
C LEU A 34 -16.68 11.51 -9.08
N PRO A 35 -17.87 10.95 -9.33
CA PRO A 35 -18.80 10.62 -8.27
C PRO A 35 -18.18 9.56 -7.35
N ALA A 36 -18.40 9.72 -6.04
CA ALA A 36 -17.94 8.73 -5.08
C ALA A 36 -18.64 7.38 -5.37
N PRO A 37 -17.90 6.25 -5.43
CA PRO A 37 -18.46 4.92 -5.65
C PRO A 37 -19.10 4.40 -4.36
N LEU A 38 -20.12 5.10 -3.87
CA LEU A 38 -20.86 4.74 -2.67
C LEU A 38 -21.89 3.66 -3.01
N GLN A 39 -22.02 2.68 -2.12
CA GLN A 39 -23.07 1.67 -2.18
C GLN A 39 -24.39 2.25 -1.63
N GLU A 40 -25.46 1.45 -1.72
CA GLU A 40 -26.73 1.77 -1.06
C GLU A 40 -26.55 1.99 0.45
N ALA A 41 -27.49 2.69 1.07
CA ALA A 41 -27.48 2.90 2.52
C ALA A 41 -27.41 1.56 3.26
N ALA A 42 -26.57 1.49 4.29
CA ALA A 42 -26.35 0.27 5.03
C ALA A 42 -27.65 -0.23 5.67
N ASP A 43 -28.04 -1.46 5.35
CA ASP A 43 -29.15 -2.18 5.95
C ASP A 43 -28.60 -3.24 6.92
N PRO A 44 -28.81 -3.12 8.24
CA PRO A 44 -28.37 -4.12 9.21
C PRO A 44 -28.95 -5.52 8.99
N SER A 45 -30.08 -5.63 8.27
CA SER A 45 -30.74 -6.90 7.98
C SER A 45 -30.19 -7.62 6.74
N ARG A 46 -29.38 -6.93 5.91
CA ARG A 46 -28.86 -7.46 4.65
C ARG A 46 -27.39 -7.11 4.43
N THR A 47 -26.53 -8.12 4.44
CA THR A 47 -25.12 -7.96 4.08
C THR A 47 -24.94 -8.11 2.57
N PRO A 48 -24.35 -7.13 1.85
CA PRO A 48 -24.09 -7.26 0.42
C PRO A 48 -23.16 -8.44 0.13
N ASN A 49 -23.31 -9.10 -1.01
CA ASN A 49 -22.48 -10.25 -1.39
C ASN A 49 -22.04 -10.13 -2.85
N PRO A 50 -20.74 -9.95 -3.15
CA PRO A 50 -19.61 -9.91 -2.21
C PRO A 50 -19.45 -8.56 -1.48
N VAL A 51 -19.10 -8.59 -0.19
CA VAL A 51 -18.56 -7.41 0.50
C VAL A 51 -17.10 -7.25 0.10
N LYS A 52 -16.74 -6.13 -0.52
CA LYS A 52 -15.34 -5.76 -0.80
C LYS A 52 -14.89 -4.66 0.16
N SER A 53 -13.71 -4.84 0.76
CA SER A 53 -13.07 -3.83 1.62
C SER A 53 -12.53 -2.66 0.80
N ALA A 54 -12.04 -1.61 1.48
CA ALA A 54 -11.30 -0.54 0.83
C ALA A 54 -10.13 -1.09 -0.01
N TRP A 55 -9.84 -0.45 -1.15
CA TRP A 55 -8.90 -0.96 -2.16
C TRP A 55 -7.51 -1.32 -1.61
N PHE A 56 -7.00 -0.57 -0.64
CA PHE A 56 -5.69 -0.82 -0.01
C PHE A 56 -5.70 -1.98 0.99
N LEU A 57 -6.87 -2.51 1.36
CA LEU A 57 -7.06 -3.69 2.22
C LEU A 57 -7.51 -4.93 1.44
N LEU A 58 -7.84 -4.79 0.15
CA LEU A 58 -8.38 -5.88 -0.66
C LEU A 58 -7.45 -7.08 -0.73
N TRP A 59 -6.14 -6.87 -0.83
CA TRP A 59 -5.17 -7.97 -0.82
C TRP A 59 -5.17 -8.76 0.48
N ILE A 60 -5.41 -8.12 1.63
CA ILE A 60 -5.51 -8.80 2.93
C ILE A 60 -6.80 -9.63 2.96
N GLN A 61 -7.91 -9.02 2.52
CA GLN A 61 -9.19 -9.71 2.44
C GLN A 61 -9.10 -10.94 1.54
N GLU A 62 -8.48 -10.81 0.37
CA GLU A 62 -8.23 -11.91 -0.55
C GLU A 62 -7.32 -12.97 0.06
N LEU A 63 -6.29 -12.59 0.81
CA LEU A 63 -5.42 -13.57 1.45
C LEU A 63 -6.18 -14.38 2.53
N VAL A 64 -6.99 -13.71 3.36
CA VAL A 64 -7.73 -14.34 4.47
C VAL A 64 -8.95 -15.13 4.01
N SER A 65 -9.49 -14.84 2.82
CA SER A 65 -10.64 -15.58 2.27
C SER A 65 -10.34 -17.06 1.98
N TRP A 66 -9.07 -17.41 1.76
CA TRP A 66 -8.64 -18.79 1.46
C TRP A 66 -8.59 -19.63 2.73
N SER A 67 -8.09 -19.04 3.82
CA SER A 67 -8.06 -19.65 5.13
C SER A 67 -7.85 -18.58 6.20
N ARG A 68 -8.56 -18.72 7.32
CA ARG A 68 -8.37 -17.87 8.51
C ARG A 68 -6.92 -17.89 9.02
N PHE A 69 -6.18 -18.97 8.78
CA PHE A 69 -4.79 -19.10 9.17
C PHE A 69 -3.82 -18.23 8.36
N MET A 70 -4.26 -17.67 7.22
CA MET A 70 -3.43 -16.77 6.42
C MET A 70 -3.20 -15.40 7.08
N ILE A 71 -3.82 -15.13 8.23
CA ILE A 71 -3.45 -13.99 9.06
C ILE A 71 -2.04 -14.12 9.66
N TYR A 72 -1.56 -15.33 9.95
CA TYR A 72 -0.23 -15.54 10.53
C TYR A 72 0.93 -15.13 9.62
N PRO A 73 0.99 -15.52 8.33
CA PRO A 73 2.03 -15.03 7.43
C PRO A 73 1.94 -13.51 7.22
N LEU A 74 0.75 -12.92 7.26
CA LEU A 74 0.59 -11.46 7.22
C LEU A 74 1.23 -10.79 8.44
N ILE A 75 0.94 -11.27 9.64
CA ILE A 75 1.53 -10.77 10.88
C ILE A 75 3.05 -10.94 10.86
N LEU A 76 3.52 -12.12 10.45
CA LEU A 76 4.94 -12.40 10.31
C LEU A 76 5.62 -11.43 9.33
N LEU A 77 5.01 -11.18 8.17
CA LEU A 77 5.52 -10.23 7.20
C LEU A 77 5.60 -8.81 7.79
N GLY A 78 4.55 -8.37 8.49
CA GLY A 78 4.53 -7.10 9.20
C GLY A 78 5.65 -7.00 10.24
N LEU A 79 5.88 -8.06 11.02
CA LEU A 79 6.97 -8.14 11.98
C LEU A 79 8.34 -8.10 11.31
N VAL A 80 8.52 -8.77 10.17
CA VAL A 80 9.78 -8.73 9.40
C VAL A 80 10.07 -7.30 8.94
N PHE A 81 9.09 -6.58 8.39
CA PHE A 81 9.28 -5.18 7.99
C PHE A 81 9.48 -4.24 9.18
N LEU A 82 8.78 -4.47 10.29
CA LEU A 82 8.95 -3.72 11.52
C LEU A 82 10.36 -3.88 12.09
N LEU A 83 10.86 -5.11 12.13
CA LEU A 83 12.16 -5.44 12.71
C LEU A 83 13.33 -5.29 11.73
N LEU A 84 13.05 -4.92 10.48
CA LEU A 84 14.03 -4.85 9.40
C LEU A 84 15.30 -4.04 9.73
N PRO A 85 15.23 -2.88 10.44
CA PRO A 85 16.42 -2.14 10.85
C PRO A 85 17.34 -2.87 11.84
N TRP A 86 16.82 -3.89 12.53
CA TRP A 86 17.54 -4.67 13.54
C TRP A 86 17.92 -6.08 13.07
N LEU A 87 17.49 -6.47 11.87
CA LEU A 87 17.82 -7.80 11.34
C LEU A 87 19.31 -7.89 10.96
N PRO A 88 19.98 -9.01 11.29
CA PRO A 88 21.38 -9.21 10.92
C PRO A 88 21.53 -9.12 9.39
N GLY A 89 22.43 -8.24 8.93
CA GLY A 89 22.63 -7.95 7.50
C GLY A 89 21.99 -6.64 7.01
N SER A 90 21.22 -5.93 7.84
CA SER A 90 20.79 -4.56 7.53
C SER A 90 21.98 -3.61 7.59
N LEU A 91 22.50 -3.23 6.41
CA LEU A 91 23.62 -2.29 6.32
C LEU A 91 23.17 -0.88 6.68
N HIS A 92 23.86 -0.25 7.62
CA HIS A 92 23.65 1.16 7.95
C HIS A 92 24.22 2.03 6.83
N LEU A 93 23.33 2.49 5.95
CA LEU A 93 23.71 3.41 4.88
C LEU A 93 23.87 4.81 5.48
N HIS A 94 25.04 5.42 5.24
CA HIS A 94 25.33 6.80 5.65
C HIS A 94 24.44 7.82 4.92
N ARG A 95 23.77 7.42 3.84
CA ARG A 95 22.84 8.23 3.06
C ARG A 95 21.63 7.39 2.69
N ALA A 96 20.42 7.95 2.88
CA ALA A 96 19.20 7.35 2.38
C ALA A 96 19.28 7.24 0.85
N SER A 97 19.28 6.01 0.35
CA SER A 97 19.29 5.69 -1.08
C SER A 97 18.12 4.76 -1.37
N TRP A 98 17.44 4.99 -2.49
CA TRP A 98 16.41 4.07 -2.96
C TRP A 98 17.08 2.87 -3.61
N PHE A 99 16.66 1.66 -3.20
CA PHE A 99 17.18 0.40 -3.73
C PHE A 99 18.72 0.30 -3.75
N PRO A 100 19.38 0.46 -2.58
CA PRO A 100 20.83 0.35 -2.46
C PRO A 100 21.30 -1.03 -2.89
N ARG A 101 22.37 -1.11 -3.69
CA ARG A 101 22.90 -2.38 -4.23
C ARG A 101 23.43 -3.31 -3.14
N GLU A 102 23.67 -2.76 -1.96
CA GLU A 102 24.22 -3.45 -0.80
C GLU A 102 23.10 -4.17 -0.01
N GLN A 103 21.84 -3.75 -0.15
CA GLN A 103 20.68 -4.39 0.50
C GLN A 103 19.77 -5.13 -0.50
N ARG A 104 20.37 -5.87 -1.46
CA ARG A 104 19.62 -6.60 -2.51
C ARG A 104 18.52 -7.49 -1.95
N PHE A 105 18.77 -8.14 -0.80
CA PHE A 105 17.76 -8.99 -0.16
C PHE A 105 16.54 -8.19 0.31
N VAL A 106 16.75 -7.07 0.99
CA VAL A 106 15.68 -6.17 1.44
C VAL A 106 14.91 -5.60 0.25
N ASN A 107 15.63 -5.18 -0.80
CA ASN A 107 15.04 -4.66 -2.02
C ASN A 107 14.16 -5.72 -2.70
N LEU A 108 14.68 -6.94 -2.85
CA LEU A 108 13.96 -8.05 -3.46
C LEU A 108 12.72 -8.42 -2.63
N LEU A 109 12.86 -8.52 -1.31
CA LEU A 109 11.74 -8.77 -0.40
C LEU A 109 10.66 -7.69 -0.53
N THR A 110 11.05 -6.41 -0.51
CA THR A 110 10.13 -5.26 -0.63
C THR A 110 9.39 -5.29 -1.96
N VAL A 111 10.11 -5.51 -3.07
CA VAL A 111 9.50 -5.59 -4.41
C VAL A 111 8.59 -6.82 -4.52
N ALA A 112 9.02 -7.97 -4.02
CA ALA A 112 8.20 -9.18 -4.02
C ALA A 112 6.90 -9.00 -3.22
N THR A 113 6.99 -8.41 -2.02
CA THR A 113 5.82 -8.07 -1.20
C THR A 113 4.90 -7.10 -1.95
N PHE A 114 5.45 -6.05 -2.56
CA PHE A 114 4.66 -5.09 -3.34
C PHE A 114 3.94 -5.76 -4.51
N LEU A 115 4.62 -6.65 -5.25
CA LEU A 115 4.01 -7.41 -6.33
C LEU A 115 2.90 -8.35 -5.83
N VAL A 116 3.10 -9.04 -4.71
CA VAL A 116 2.05 -9.87 -4.09
C VAL A 116 0.82 -9.02 -3.73
N ILE A 117 1.02 -7.86 -3.10
CA ILE A 117 -0.07 -6.93 -2.78
C ILE A 117 -0.83 -6.51 -4.05
N LEU A 118 -0.11 -6.16 -5.12
CA LEU A 118 -0.73 -5.77 -6.38
C LEU A 118 -1.53 -6.91 -7.03
N ILE A 119 -0.94 -8.11 -7.10
CA ILE A 119 -1.58 -9.29 -7.70
C ILE A 119 -2.83 -9.64 -6.90
N MET A 120 -2.74 -9.74 -5.57
CA MET A 120 -3.89 -10.06 -4.72
C MET A 120 -4.97 -8.99 -4.77
N THR A 121 -4.60 -7.69 -4.79
CA THR A 121 -5.57 -6.59 -4.96
C THR A 121 -6.30 -6.70 -6.30
N THR A 122 -5.56 -6.99 -7.38
CA THR A 122 -6.09 -7.18 -8.74
C THR A 122 -7.06 -8.37 -8.77
N VAL A 123 -6.67 -9.50 -8.20
CA VAL A 123 -7.51 -10.71 -8.10
C VAL A 123 -8.80 -10.41 -7.33
N ALA A 124 -8.69 -9.78 -6.16
CA ALA A 124 -9.83 -9.40 -5.32
C ALA A 124 -10.80 -8.45 -6.03
N PHE A 125 -10.25 -7.49 -6.77
CA PHE A 125 -11.03 -6.44 -7.40
C PHE A 125 -11.81 -6.97 -8.61
N TRP A 126 -11.16 -7.71 -9.51
CA TRP A 126 -11.74 -8.11 -10.80
C TRP A 126 -12.25 -9.56 -10.87
N PHE A 127 -11.69 -10.50 -10.10
CA PHE A 127 -11.99 -11.93 -10.29
C PHE A 127 -12.89 -12.53 -9.20
N ARG A 128 -13.24 -11.76 -8.17
CA ARG A 128 -14.10 -12.22 -7.06
C ARG A 128 -15.55 -11.77 -7.23
N GLY A 129 -16.44 -12.76 -7.39
CA GLY A 129 -17.89 -12.64 -7.49
C GLY A 129 -18.63 -13.07 -6.21
N SER A 130 -19.92 -13.37 -6.34
CA SER A 130 -20.78 -13.79 -5.21
C SER A 130 -20.20 -14.99 -4.46
N ASN A 131 -20.33 -15.00 -3.13
CA ASN A 131 -19.75 -16.03 -2.25
C ASN A 131 -18.22 -16.15 -2.38
N TRP A 132 -17.55 -15.08 -2.82
CA TRP A 132 -16.11 -15.07 -3.10
C TRP A 132 -15.67 -16.11 -4.15
N SER A 133 -16.60 -16.57 -4.98
CA SER A 133 -16.31 -17.49 -6.08
C SER A 133 -15.44 -16.80 -7.14
N PHE A 134 -14.63 -17.60 -7.83
CA PHE A 134 -13.83 -17.11 -8.94
C PHE A 134 -14.73 -16.95 -10.17
N THR A 135 -14.93 -15.73 -10.61
CA THR A 135 -15.75 -15.39 -11.78
C THR A 135 -15.01 -14.36 -12.60
N LEU A 136 -14.91 -14.56 -13.92
CA LEU A 136 -14.62 -13.46 -14.85
C LEU A 136 -15.90 -12.63 -14.95
N SER A 137 -15.96 -11.53 -14.19
CA SER A 137 -17.02 -10.52 -14.32
C SER A 137 -16.91 -9.77 -15.64
#